data_AF-A0A8A3P2U3-F1
#
_entry.id   AF-A0A8A3P2U3-F1
#
_cell.length_a   1.000
_cell.length_b   1.000
_cell.length_c   1.000
_cell.angle_alpha   90.00
_cell.angle_beta   90.00
_cell.angle_gamma   90.00
#
_symmetry.space_group_name_H-M   'P 1'
#
loop_
_entity.id
_entity.type
_entity.pdbx_description
1 polymer ?
#
loop_
_entity_poly.entity_id
_entity_poly.type
_entity_poly.pdbx_seq_one_letter_code
_entity_poly.pdbx_strand_id
1 'polypeptide(L)'
;MFMFTYLPQLAILIFTDGPLAAVSAILLTLSESSTIITILSKNFLVADALIDTFDGVMVAKGQTNVVQGGREIRSGKFGDPMRKLGKVMKGYGEKYSFGGLVRYLMYLPLNLIPVVGTVVFVGLQGRQRGEGVHSRYFQLKGWSGAQKEAWLKEHSGAYTSFGTVATLLELVPIASILFSFTNTVGAALWAADIEGNDTTMTQISSPGAQKKAQSAE
;
A
#
# COMPACT_ATOMS: atom_id res chain seq x y z
N MET A 1 -7.44 24.20 7.73
CA MET A 1 -6.06 24.54 8.16
C MET A 1 -5.84 26.03 8.20
N PHE A 2 -6.12 26.78 7.13
CA PHE A 2 -5.88 28.23 7.06
C PHE A 2 -6.34 29.04 8.29
N MET A 3 -7.53 28.79 8.84
CA MET A 3 -7.98 29.51 10.04
C MET A 3 -7.16 29.19 11.31
N PHE A 4 -6.62 27.98 11.42
CA PHE A 4 -6.03 27.45 12.66
C PHE A 4 -4.50 27.40 12.65
N THR A 5 -3.87 27.17 11.49
CA THR A 5 -2.42 26.98 11.38
C THR A 5 -1.71 28.19 10.77
N TYR A 6 -2.38 28.95 9.90
CA TYR A 6 -1.76 30.09 9.18
C TYR A 6 -1.24 31.18 10.12
N LEU A 7 -2.07 31.65 11.06
CA LEU A 7 -1.68 32.74 11.98
C LEU A 7 -0.53 32.33 12.90
N PRO A 8 -0.56 31.15 13.56
CA PRO A 8 0.60 30.66 14.31
C PRO A 8 1.85 30.43 13.45
N GLN A 9 1.72 29.86 12.24
CA GLN A 9 2.86 29.62 11.33
C GLN A 9 3.49 30.94 10.85
N LEU A 10 2.66 31.90 10.46
CA LEU A 10 3.10 33.22 10.04
C LEU A 10 3.86 33.93 11.16
N ALA A 11 3.36 33.86 12.40
CA ALA A 11 4.02 34.46 13.56
C ALA A 11 5.44 33.91 13.77
N ILE A 12 5.67 32.62 13.53
CA ILE A 12 6.99 31.99 13.63
C ILE A 12 7.86 32.36 12.41
N LEU A 13 7.31 32.23 11.20
CA LEU A 13 8.04 32.45 9.95
C LEU A 13 8.46 33.91 9.75
N ILE A 14 7.77 34.89 10.34
CA ILE A 14 8.19 36.31 10.31
C ILE A 14 9.60 36.48 10.89
N PHE A 15 9.98 35.69 11.90
CA PHE A 15 11.30 35.77 12.51
C PHE A 15 12.41 35.12 11.67
N THR A 16 12.08 34.15 10.80
CA THR A 16 13.06 33.42 9.99
C THR A 16 13.12 33.89 8.54
N ASP A 17 11.97 34.12 7.92
CA ASP A 17 11.81 34.40 6.48
C ASP A 17 11.52 35.89 6.20
N GLY A 18 11.30 36.69 7.24
CA GLY A 18 11.08 38.14 7.16
C GLY A 18 9.89 38.51 6.25
N PRO A 19 10.07 39.38 5.25
CA PRO A 19 8.96 39.86 4.41
C PRO A 19 8.33 38.78 3.51
N LEU A 20 9.03 37.65 3.28
CA LEU A 20 8.50 36.52 2.51
C LEU A 20 7.67 35.55 3.37
N ALA A 21 7.63 35.73 4.69
CA ALA A 21 6.96 34.84 5.63
C ALA A 21 5.47 34.60 5.30
N ALA A 22 4.77 35.61 4.78
CA ALA A 22 3.38 35.48 4.35
C ALA A 22 3.24 34.47 3.19
N VAL A 23 4.12 34.54 2.20
CA VAL A 23 4.11 33.62 1.04
C VAL A 23 4.52 32.22 1.49
N SER A 24 5.59 32.09 2.30
CA SER A 24 6.01 30.81 2.88
C SER A 24 4.90 30.15 3.70
N ALA A 25 4.21 30.91 4.54
CA ALA A 25 3.11 30.41 5.37
C ALA A 25 1.93 29.93 4.53
N ILE A 26 1.55 30.67 3.47
CA ILE A 26 0.50 30.23 2.53
C ILE A 26 0.88 28.89 1.88
N LEU A 27 2.09 28.79 1.33
CA LEU A 27 2.57 27.59 0.65
C LEU A 27 2.63 26.38 1.60
N LEU A 28 3.12 26.58 2.83
CA LEU A 28 3.20 25.53 3.84
C LEU A 28 1.81 25.05 4.28
N THR A 29 0.90 25.97 4.60
CA THR A 29 -0.49 25.63 4.96
C THR A 29 -1.22 24.88 3.83
N LEU A 30 -1.00 25.28 2.57
CA LEU A 30 -1.55 24.59 1.40
C LEU A 30 -0.97 23.18 1.26
N SER A 31 0.35 23.02 1.41
CA SER A 31 1.03 21.72 1.37
C SER A 31 0.52 20.76 2.44
N GLU A 32 0.40 21.22 3.69
CA GLU A 32 -0.17 20.45 4.80
C GLU A 32 -1.62 20.03 4.54
N SER A 33 -2.44 20.94 4.02
CA SER A 33 -3.82 20.65 3.64
C SER A 33 -3.90 19.58 2.55
N SER A 34 -3.06 19.70 1.51
CA SER A 34 -3.02 18.74 0.40
C SER A 34 -2.61 17.34 0.87
N THR A 35 -1.68 17.28 1.82
CA THR A 35 -1.17 16.02 2.39
C THR A 35 -2.27 15.34 3.21
N ILE A 36 -2.96 16.10 4.06
CA ILE A 36 -4.08 15.58 4.86
C ILE A 36 -5.21 15.08 3.96
N ILE A 37 -5.61 15.86 2.96
CA ILE A 37 -6.65 15.47 2.00
C ILE A 37 -6.24 14.19 1.27
N THR A 38 -4.98 14.10 0.84
CA THR A 38 -4.45 12.90 0.16
C THR A 38 -4.51 11.67 1.06
N ILE A 39 -4.08 11.78 2.32
CA ILE A 39 -4.12 10.68 3.29
C ILE A 39 -5.56 10.23 3.55
N LEU A 40 -6.47 11.18 3.80
CA LEU A 40 -7.89 10.88 4.03
C LEU A 40 -8.53 10.23 2.80
N SER A 41 -8.27 10.76 1.62
CA SER A 41 -8.82 10.23 0.36
C SER A 41 -8.31 8.81 0.11
N LYS A 42 -7.00 8.57 0.29
CA LYS A 42 -6.40 7.25 0.12
C LYS A 42 -7.02 6.22 1.06
N ASN A 43 -7.13 6.57 2.34
CA ASN A 43 -7.60 5.64 3.35
C ASN A 43 -9.11 5.39 3.26
N PHE A 44 -9.94 6.43 3.02
CA PHE A 44 -11.40 6.30 3.08
C PHE A 44 -12.09 6.10 1.73
N LEU A 45 -11.61 6.73 0.66
CA LEU A 45 -12.30 6.73 -0.63
C LEU A 45 -11.69 5.74 -1.62
N VAL A 46 -10.37 5.58 -1.58
CA VAL A 46 -9.61 4.87 -2.60
C VAL A 46 -9.30 3.43 -2.20
N ALA A 47 -9.25 3.11 -0.90
CA ALA A 47 -8.91 1.78 -0.39
C ALA A 47 -9.74 0.66 -1.04
N ASP A 48 -11.08 0.79 -1.06
CA ASP A 48 -11.96 -0.20 -1.68
C ASP A 48 -11.69 -0.32 -3.20
N ALA A 49 -11.48 0.81 -3.87
CA ALA A 49 -11.17 0.84 -5.30
C ALA A 49 -9.81 0.20 -5.62
N LEU A 50 -8.81 0.29 -4.74
CA LEU A 50 -7.53 -0.42 -4.91
C LEU A 50 -7.70 -1.93 -4.75
N ILE A 51 -8.52 -2.38 -3.80
CA ILE A 51 -8.80 -3.82 -3.66
C ILE A 51 -9.53 -4.33 -4.92
N ASP A 52 -10.50 -3.58 -5.45
CA ASP A 52 -11.20 -3.92 -6.69
C ASP A 52 -10.25 -3.94 -7.89
N THR A 53 -9.33 -2.98 -7.97
CA THR A 53 -8.31 -2.92 -9.01
C THR A 53 -7.38 -4.14 -8.94
N PHE A 54 -6.91 -4.49 -7.74
CA PHE A 54 -6.05 -5.66 -7.52
C PHE A 54 -6.76 -6.96 -7.96
N ASP A 55 -7.96 -7.19 -7.41
CA ASP A 55 -8.73 -8.41 -7.67
C ASP A 55 -9.11 -8.50 -9.16
N GLY A 56 -9.44 -7.38 -9.79
CA GLY A 56 -9.79 -7.33 -11.21
C GLY A 56 -8.62 -7.63 -12.13
N VAL A 57 -7.40 -7.18 -11.80
CA VAL A 57 -6.18 -7.55 -12.54
C VAL A 57 -5.90 -9.05 -12.39
N MET A 58 -6.06 -9.61 -11.19
CA MET A 58 -5.91 -11.05 -10.96
C MET A 58 -6.91 -11.86 -11.80
N VAL A 59 -8.18 -11.44 -11.87
CA VAL A 59 -9.20 -12.06 -12.73
C VAL A 59 -8.84 -11.89 -14.21
N ALA A 60 -8.35 -10.72 -14.64
CA ALA A 60 -7.92 -10.46 -16.00
C ALA A 60 -6.74 -11.36 -16.44
N LYS A 61 -5.87 -11.71 -15.49
CA LYS A 61 -4.75 -12.66 -15.68
C LYS A 61 -5.14 -14.12 -15.51
N GLY A 62 -6.43 -14.43 -15.36
CA GLY A 62 -6.93 -15.81 -15.24
C GLY A 62 -6.84 -16.39 -13.83
N GLN A 63 -6.36 -15.64 -12.84
CA GLN A 63 -6.19 -16.08 -11.44
C GLN A 63 -7.49 -15.98 -10.63
N THR A 64 -8.61 -16.38 -11.24
CA THR A 64 -9.95 -16.27 -10.63
C THR A 64 -10.09 -17.17 -9.40
N ASN A 65 -9.43 -18.34 -9.40
CA ASN A 65 -9.47 -19.29 -8.29
C ASN A 65 -8.91 -18.71 -6.99
N VAL A 66 -7.86 -17.88 -7.08
CA VAL A 66 -7.26 -17.21 -5.91
C VAL A 66 -8.21 -16.14 -5.37
N VAL A 67 -8.82 -15.36 -6.25
CA VAL A 67 -9.74 -14.26 -5.85
C VAL A 67 -11.03 -14.80 -5.23
N GLN A 68 -11.53 -15.96 -5.69
CA GLN A 68 -12.71 -16.63 -5.12
C GLN A 68 -12.56 -16.95 -3.63
N GLY A 69 -11.33 -17.10 -3.12
CA GLY A 69 -11.06 -17.34 -1.70
C GLY A 69 -11.40 -16.17 -0.76
N GLY A 70 -11.47 -14.93 -1.27
CA GLY A 70 -11.71 -13.74 -0.44
C GLY A 70 -12.78 -12.78 -0.97
N ARG A 71 -13.45 -13.12 -2.07
CA ARG A 71 -14.54 -12.33 -2.67
C ARG A 71 -15.44 -13.24 -3.51
N GLU A 72 -16.72 -12.89 -3.59
CA GLU A 72 -17.64 -13.52 -4.55
C GLU A 72 -17.23 -13.19 -6.00
N ILE A 73 -17.16 -14.21 -6.86
CA ILE A 73 -17.02 -14.02 -8.31
C ILE A 73 -18.34 -14.37 -8.98
N ARG A 74 -18.92 -13.41 -9.70
CA ARG A 74 -20.17 -13.61 -10.43
C ARG A 74 -19.90 -14.35 -11.73
N SER A 75 -20.39 -15.58 -11.81
CA SER A 75 -20.38 -16.38 -13.04
C SER A 75 -21.47 -15.87 -13.98
N GLY A 76 -21.11 -15.01 -14.94
CA GLY A 76 -22.00 -14.57 -16.01
C GLY A 76 -21.22 -14.36 -17.32
N LYS A 77 -21.95 -14.19 -18.43
CA LYS A 77 -21.42 -13.83 -19.78
C LYS A 77 -20.77 -12.43 -19.83
N PHE A 78 -20.16 -11.97 -18.74
CA PHE A 78 -19.46 -10.71 -18.68
C PHE A 78 -18.05 -10.91 -19.25
N GLY A 79 -17.75 -10.25 -20.37
CA GLY A 79 -16.41 -10.26 -20.96
C GLY A 79 -15.38 -9.45 -20.16
N ASP A 80 -15.85 -8.52 -19.31
CA ASP A 80 -15.02 -7.61 -18.53
C ASP A 80 -14.69 -8.19 -17.14
N PRO A 81 -13.40 -8.39 -16.80
CA PRO A 81 -12.94 -8.87 -15.49
C PRO A 81 -13.51 -8.08 -14.30
N MET A 82 -13.66 -6.76 -14.43
CA MET A 82 -14.11 -5.91 -13.32
C MET A 82 -15.58 -6.16 -12.96
N ARG A 83 -16.40 -6.47 -13.98
CA ARG A 83 -17.84 -6.73 -13.80
C ARG A 83 -18.12 -8.10 -13.18
N LYS A 84 -17.11 -8.99 -13.15
CA LYS A 84 -17.18 -10.29 -12.47
C LYS A 84 -16.96 -10.18 -10.96
N LEU A 85 -16.41 -9.07 -10.47
CA LEU A 85 -16.17 -8.88 -9.04
C LEU A 85 -17.49 -8.65 -8.31
N GLY A 86 -17.77 -9.51 -7.33
CA GLY A 86 -18.86 -9.37 -6.37
C GLY A 86 -18.42 -8.70 -5.07
N LYS A 87 -19.16 -8.96 -3.98
CA LYS A 87 -18.86 -8.38 -2.67
C LYS A 87 -17.62 -9.02 -2.04
N VAL A 88 -16.78 -8.22 -1.40
CA VAL A 88 -15.64 -8.68 -0.59
C VAL A 88 -16.16 -9.42 0.64
N MET A 89 -15.55 -10.57 0.96
CA MET A 89 -15.92 -11.33 2.15
C MET A 89 -15.54 -10.58 3.43
N LYS A 90 -16.38 -10.71 4.46
CA LYS A 90 -16.18 -10.04 5.76
C LYS A 90 -14.86 -10.49 6.40
N GLY A 91 -13.99 -9.55 6.75
CA GLY A 91 -12.66 -9.82 7.33
C GLY A 91 -11.49 -9.67 6.35
N TYR A 92 -11.78 -9.48 5.06
CA TYR A 92 -10.82 -9.29 3.98
C TYR A 92 -10.78 -7.84 3.44
N GLY A 93 -11.41 -6.90 4.15
CA GLY A 93 -11.30 -5.45 3.89
C GLY A 93 -10.23 -4.81 4.79
N GLU A 94 -9.66 -3.68 4.36
CA GLU A 94 -8.66 -2.97 5.16
C GLU A 94 -9.25 -2.60 6.53
N LYS A 95 -8.55 -3.00 7.60
CA LYS A 95 -8.81 -2.42 8.92
C LYS A 95 -8.31 -0.99 8.85
N TYR A 96 -9.23 -0.04 8.78
CA TYR A 96 -8.94 1.40 8.88
C TYR A 96 -8.10 1.66 10.14
N SER A 97 -6.78 1.64 10.01
CA SER A 97 -5.88 1.93 11.10
C SER A 97 -5.71 3.43 11.16
N PHE A 98 -6.36 4.06 12.14
CA PHE A 98 -6.10 5.44 12.54
C PHE A 98 -4.63 5.69 12.92
N GLY A 99 -3.81 4.64 13.02
CA GLY A 99 -2.37 4.72 13.22
C GLY A 99 -1.66 5.60 12.17
N GLY A 100 -2.15 5.65 10.92
CA GLY A 100 -1.59 6.55 9.90
C GLY A 100 -1.74 8.04 10.24
N LEU A 101 -2.89 8.43 10.81
CA LEU A 101 -3.17 9.80 11.25
C LEU A 101 -2.37 10.16 12.51
N VAL A 102 -2.32 9.24 13.48
CA VAL A 102 -1.54 9.43 14.71
C VAL A 102 -0.04 9.52 14.39
N ARG A 103 0.45 8.70 13.46
CA ARG A 103 1.84 8.71 13.00
C ARG A 103 2.17 9.96 12.18
N TYR A 104 1.23 10.47 11.38
CA TYR A 104 1.34 11.78 10.72
C TYR A 104 1.45 12.92 11.76
N LEU A 105 0.60 12.93 12.79
CA LEU A 105 0.66 13.92 13.86
C LEU A 105 1.96 13.83 14.68
N MET A 106 2.48 12.61 14.90
CA MET A 106 3.77 12.39 15.56
C MET A 106 4.98 12.76 14.68
N TYR A 107 4.89 12.67 13.35
CA TYR A 107 5.98 13.01 12.42
C TYR A 107 5.94 14.45 11.91
N LEU A 108 4.87 15.20 12.20
CA LEU A 108 4.79 16.63 11.93
C LEU A 108 6.01 17.42 12.44
N PRO A 109 6.54 17.17 13.67
CA PRO A 109 7.74 17.84 14.16
C PRO A 109 9.04 17.36 13.48
N LEU A 110 9.03 16.20 12.81
CA LEU A 110 10.20 15.56 12.23
C LEU A 110 10.51 16.05 10.80
N ASN A 111 9.60 16.81 10.18
CA ASN A 111 9.81 17.47 8.87
C ASN A 111 10.83 18.62 8.91
N LEU A 112 11.43 18.91 10.06
CA LEU A 112 12.38 20.01 10.27
C LEU A 112 13.84 19.68 9.89
N ILE A 113 14.14 18.51 9.29
CA ILE A 113 15.52 18.12 8.93
C ILE A 113 15.62 17.74 7.43
N PRO A 114 16.11 18.65 6.57
CA PRO A 114 16.21 18.40 5.13
C PRO A 114 17.32 17.40 4.72
N VAL A 115 17.05 16.67 3.63
CA VAL A 115 18.00 16.00 2.72
C VAL A 115 18.54 14.63 3.16
N VAL A 116 19.30 14.51 4.25
CA VAL A 116 19.86 13.20 4.67
C VAL A 116 18.77 12.29 5.25
N GLY A 117 17.84 12.90 6.01
CA GLY A 117 16.68 12.21 6.56
C GLY A 117 15.78 11.65 5.46
N THR A 118 15.61 12.35 4.34
CA THR A 118 14.70 11.94 3.25
C THR A 118 15.16 10.66 2.55
N VAL A 119 16.46 10.48 2.29
CA VAL A 119 16.98 9.28 1.61
C VAL A 119 16.89 8.05 2.52
N VAL A 120 17.28 8.18 3.80
CA VAL A 120 17.17 7.10 4.78
C VAL A 120 15.70 6.77 5.08
N PHE A 121 14.85 7.79 5.18
CA PHE A 121 13.41 7.63 5.35
C PHE A 121 12.78 6.91 4.15
N VAL A 122 13.14 7.26 2.91
CA VAL A 122 12.64 6.59 1.71
C VAL A 122 13.10 5.14 1.66
N GLY A 123 14.34 4.81 2.04
CA GLY A 123 14.82 3.43 2.09
C GLY A 123 14.11 2.58 3.16
N LEU A 124 13.98 3.09 4.38
CA LEU A 124 13.31 2.39 5.48
C LEU A 124 11.79 2.27 5.24
N GLN A 125 11.15 3.33 4.75
CA GLN A 125 9.74 3.30 4.34
C GLN A 125 9.54 2.40 3.13
N GLY A 126 10.49 2.38 2.19
CA GLY A 126 10.44 1.53 1.00
C GLY A 126 10.35 0.06 1.38
N ARG A 127 11.16 -0.39 2.35
CA ARG A 127 11.06 -1.75 2.89
C ARG A 127 9.70 -2.03 3.55
N GLN A 128 9.29 -1.17 4.49
CA GLN A 128 8.01 -1.35 5.20
C GLN A 128 6.81 -1.35 4.24
N ARG A 129 6.83 -0.47 3.24
CA ARG A 129 5.78 -0.38 2.21
C ARG A 129 5.82 -1.58 1.28
N GLY A 130 7.02 -2.03 0.89
CA GLY A 130 7.25 -3.24 0.12
C GLY A 130 6.57 -4.46 0.72
N GLU A 131 6.78 -4.70 2.01
CA GLU A 131 6.16 -5.82 2.74
C GLU A 131 4.62 -5.80 2.68
N GLY A 132 4.01 -4.64 2.50
CA GLY A 132 2.56 -4.45 2.39
C GLY A 132 1.97 -4.62 0.98
N VAL A 133 2.80 -4.66 -0.08
CA VAL A 133 2.38 -4.66 -1.50
C VAL A 133 1.48 -5.85 -1.83
N HIS A 134 1.79 -7.02 -1.31
CA HIS A 134 1.02 -8.26 -1.49
C HIS A 134 0.10 -8.57 -0.32
N SER A 135 -0.21 -7.61 0.55
CA SER A 135 -1.12 -7.81 1.68
C SER A 135 -2.47 -8.42 1.25
N ARG A 136 -3.07 -7.90 0.16
CA ARG A 136 -4.31 -8.43 -0.44
C ARG A 136 -4.11 -9.86 -0.96
N TYR A 137 -3.02 -10.12 -1.67
CA TYR A 137 -2.72 -11.45 -2.18
C TYR A 137 -2.55 -12.49 -1.06
N PHE A 138 -1.77 -12.17 -0.03
CA PHE A 138 -1.59 -13.04 1.13
C PHE A 138 -2.90 -13.27 1.89
N GLN A 139 -3.79 -12.26 1.90
CA GLN A 139 -5.13 -12.43 2.43
C GLN A 139 -5.92 -13.43 1.56
N LEU A 140 -6.00 -13.24 0.25
CA LEU A 140 -6.69 -14.18 -0.67
C LEU A 140 -6.20 -15.63 -0.53
N LYS A 141 -4.91 -15.83 -0.23
CA LYS A 141 -4.30 -17.15 0.03
C LYS A 141 -4.54 -17.70 1.45
N GLY A 142 -5.13 -16.92 2.34
CA GLY A 142 -5.37 -17.31 3.74
C GLY A 142 -4.10 -17.48 4.57
N TRP A 143 -2.99 -16.83 4.19
CA TRP A 143 -1.70 -17.02 4.86
C TRP A 143 -1.68 -16.48 6.28
N SER A 144 -1.10 -17.26 7.19
CA SER A 144 -0.79 -16.84 8.55
C SER A 144 0.35 -15.80 8.57
N GLY A 145 0.49 -15.05 9.67
CA GLY A 145 1.56 -14.06 9.83
C GLY A 145 2.96 -14.66 9.64
N ALA A 146 3.20 -15.86 10.18
CA ALA A 146 4.48 -16.56 10.05
C ALA A 146 4.81 -16.96 8.60
N GLN A 147 3.82 -17.38 7.81
CA GLN A 147 4.01 -17.71 6.39
C GLN A 147 4.35 -16.46 5.57
N LYS A 148 3.68 -15.34 5.85
CA LYS A 148 3.99 -14.05 5.22
C LYS A 148 5.42 -13.62 5.54
N GLU A 149 5.82 -13.68 6.80
CA GLU A 149 7.16 -13.29 7.24
C GLU A 149 8.24 -14.16 6.60
N ALA A 150 8.05 -15.48 6.56
CA ALA A 150 8.98 -16.41 5.92
C ALA A 150 9.18 -16.06 4.42
N TRP A 151 8.07 -15.85 3.69
CA TRP A 151 8.13 -15.46 2.28
C TRP A 151 8.83 -14.11 2.07
N LEU A 152 8.44 -13.09 2.86
CA LEU A 152 8.99 -11.75 2.75
C LEU A 152 10.49 -11.72 3.09
N LYS A 153 10.95 -12.58 4.00
CA LYS A 153 12.37 -12.72 4.33
C LYS A 153 13.17 -13.26 3.15
N GLU A 154 12.65 -14.28 2.48
CA GLU A 154 13.27 -14.90 1.30
C GLU A 154 13.29 -13.95 0.09
N HIS A 155 12.24 -13.14 -0.08
CA HIS A 155 12.06 -12.26 -1.24
C HIS A 155 12.30 -10.77 -0.94
N SER A 156 12.98 -10.47 0.18
CA SER A 156 13.10 -9.12 0.74
C SER A 156 13.64 -8.08 -0.25
N GLY A 157 14.59 -8.47 -1.13
CA GLY A 157 15.16 -7.59 -2.14
C GLY A 157 14.12 -7.06 -3.14
N ALA A 158 13.28 -7.94 -3.68
CA ALA A 158 12.25 -7.58 -4.65
C ALA A 158 11.15 -6.71 -4.03
N TYR A 159 10.71 -7.05 -2.81
CA TYR A 159 9.73 -6.23 -2.09
C TYR A 159 10.29 -4.85 -1.71
N THR A 160 11.56 -4.79 -1.29
CA THR A 160 12.20 -3.52 -0.91
C THR A 160 12.38 -2.61 -2.12
N SER A 161 12.82 -3.14 -3.26
CA SER A 161 12.99 -2.33 -4.48
C SER A 161 11.64 -1.83 -5.02
N PHE A 162 10.63 -2.69 -5.07
CA PHE A 162 9.27 -2.30 -5.45
C PHE A 162 8.74 -1.22 -4.52
N GLY A 163 8.82 -1.44 -3.20
CA GLY A 163 8.32 -0.51 -2.20
C GLY A 163 9.06 0.83 -2.22
N THR A 164 10.35 0.83 -2.57
CA THR A 164 11.13 2.07 -2.73
C THR A 164 10.66 2.87 -3.94
N VAL A 165 10.52 2.24 -5.11
CA VAL A 165 10.01 2.92 -6.32
C VAL A 165 8.57 3.41 -6.11
N ALA A 166 7.72 2.57 -5.53
CA ALA A 166 6.35 2.93 -5.20
C ALA A 166 6.29 4.13 -4.25
N THR A 167 7.17 4.18 -3.24
CA THR A 167 7.27 5.30 -2.31
C THR A 167 7.69 6.58 -3.03
N LEU A 168 8.69 6.49 -3.91
CA LEU A 168 9.17 7.64 -4.70
C LEU A 168 8.07 8.21 -5.60
N LEU A 169 7.31 7.36 -6.30
CA LEU A 169 6.19 7.78 -7.15
C LEU A 169 5.08 8.43 -6.33
N GLU A 170 4.86 7.97 -5.10
CA GLU A 170 3.83 8.49 -4.22
C GLU A 170 4.26 9.71 -3.38
N LEU A 171 5.48 10.24 -3.55
CA LEU A 171 5.94 11.44 -2.84
C LEU A 171 5.15 12.69 -3.20
N VAL A 172 4.62 12.77 -4.42
CA VAL A 172 3.90 13.95 -4.90
C VAL A 172 2.44 13.89 -4.45
N PRO A 173 1.94 14.83 -3.62
CA PRO A 173 0.53 14.88 -3.21
C PRO A 173 -0.40 14.93 -4.44
N ILE A 174 -1.62 14.39 -4.31
CA ILE A 174 -2.61 14.24 -5.40
C ILE A 174 -2.19 13.21 -6.47
N ALA A 175 -1.02 13.38 -7.11
CA ALA A 175 -0.49 12.41 -8.08
C ALA A 175 -0.27 11.04 -7.44
N SER A 176 0.06 11.01 -6.15
CA SER A 176 0.19 9.78 -5.38
C SER A 176 -1.07 8.91 -5.37
N ILE A 177 -2.27 9.45 -5.58
CA ILE A 177 -3.50 8.65 -5.72
C ILE A 177 -3.45 7.84 -7.02
N LEU A 178 -3.09 8.48 -8.13
CA LEU A 178 -2.93 7.82 -9.43
C LEU A 178 -1.82 6.76 -9.39
N PHE A 179 -0.69 7.10 -8.76
CA PHE A 179 0.40 6.14 -8.59
C PHE A 179 0.03 4.99 -7.67
N SER A 180 -0.87 5.17 -6.69
CA SER A 180 -1.37 4.04 -5.90
C SER A 180 -2.13 3.03 -6.77
N PHE A 181 -2.97 3.46 -7.72
CA PHE A 181 -3.58 2.53 -8.67
C PHE A 181 -2.54 1.82 -9.54
N THR A 182 -1.55 2.55 -10.03
CA THR A 182 -0.48 1.99 -10.86
C THR A 182 0.35 0.95 -10.09
N ASN A 183 0.72 1.28 -8.85
CA ASN A 183 1.42 0.37 -7.94
C ASN A 183 0.56 -0.87 -7.64
N THR A 184 -0.75 -0.71 -7.42
CA THR A 184 -1.68 -1.81 -7.20
C THR A 184 -1.81 -2.73 -8.42
N VAL A 185 -1.87 -2.17 -9.62
CA VAL A 185 -1.84 -2.97 -10.87
C VAL A 185 -0.53 -3.72 -10.99
N GLY A 186 0.61 -3.07 -10.76
CA GLY A 186 1.93 -3.71 -10.79
C GLY A 186 2.06 -4.84 -9.76
N ALA A 187 1.54 -4.63 -8.55
CA ALA A 187 1.48 -5.64 -7.51
C ALA A 187 0.61 -6.84 -7.91
N ALA A 188 -0.55 -6.59 -8.50
CA ALA A 188 -1.45 -7.65 -8.94
C ALA A 188 -0.88 -8.45 -10.12
N LEU A 189 -0.21 -7.77 -11.06
CA LEU A 189 0.53 -8.43 -12.14
C LEU A 189 1.65 -9.30 -11.58
N TRP A 190 2.42 -8.78 -10.63
CA TRP A 190 3.49 -9.54 -9.99
C TRP A 190 2.93 -10.77 -9.22
N ALA A 191 1.86 -10.61 -8.47
CA ALA A 191 1.17 -11.73 -7.81
C ALA A 191 0.65 -12.76 -8.83
N ALA A 192 0.08 -12.31 -9.95
CA ALA A 192 -0.40 -13.18 -11.00
C ALA A 192 0.73 -13.96 -11.69
N ASP A 193 1.90 -13.35 -11.86
CA ASP A 193 3.09 -14.00 -12.40
C ASP A 193 3.67 -15.02 -11.40
N ILE A 194 3.63 -14.74 -10.10
CA ILE A 194 4.00 -15.73 -9.06
C ILE A 194 3.11 -16.98 -9.15
N GLU A 195 1.80 -16.80 -9.32
CA GLU A 195 0.83 -17.91 -9.47
C GLU A 195 0.93 -18.60 -10.85
N GLY A 196 1.29 -17.86 -11.90
CA GLY A 196 1.34 -18.37 -13.27
C GLY A 196 2.63 -19.11 -13.64
N ASN A 197 3.76 -18.73 -13.04
CA ASN A 197 5.08 -19.29 -13.37
C ASN A 197 5.53 -20.41 -12.41
N ASP A 198 4.62 -21.01 -11.63
CA ASP A 198 4.93 -22.06 -10.64
C ASP A 198 6.11 -21.71 -9.69
N THR A 199 6.37 -20.41 -9.45
CA THR A 199 7.37 -19.98 -8.45
C THR A 199 6.79 -20.32 -7.09
N THR A 200 7.11 -21.51 -6.59
CA THR A 200 6.19 -22.29 -5.77
C THR A 200 5.99 -21.72 -4.36
N MET A 201 5.06 -20.77 -4.22
CA MET A 201 4.47 -20.38 -2.94
C MET A 201 3.70 -21.52 -2.25
N THR A 202 3.28 -22.53 -3.03
CA THR A 202 2.47 -23.67 -2.58
C THR A 202 3.22 -24.59 -1.61
N GLN A 203 4.57 -24.62 -1.65
CA GLN A 203 5.40 -25.47 -0.78
C GLN A 203 5.42 -25.02 0.69
N ILE A 204 5.14 -23.74 0.97
CA ILE A 204 5.08 -23.22 2.35
C ILE A 204 3.77 -23.63 3.07
N SER A 205 2.80 -24.16 2.33
CA SER A 205 1.46 -24.47 2.85
C SER A 205 1.30 -25.88 3.43
N SER A 206 2.38 -26.65 3.66
CA SER A 206 2.26 -27.96 4.33
C SER A 206 3.46 -28.35 5.20
N PRO A 207 3.55 -27.87 6.45
CA PRO A 207 4.46 -28.44 7.46
C PRO A 207 4.14 -29.90 7.87
N GLY A 208 3.14 -30.55 7.24
CA GLY A 208 2.69 -31.91 7.57
C GLY A 208 2.79 -32.94 6.45
N ALA A 209 3.03 -32.54 5.19
CA ALA A 209 3.06 -33.47 4.06
C ALA A 209 4.44 -34.13 3.87
N GLN A 210 5.53 -33.42 4.17
CA GLN A 210 6.90 -33.94 4.01
C GLN A 210 7.28 -34.99 5.06
N LYS A 211 6.69 -34.95 6.28
CA LYS A 211 6.95 -35.96 7.33
C LYS A 211 6.30 -37.33 7.06
N LYS A 212 5.25 -37.41 6.22
CA LYS A 212 4.64 -38.71 5.88
C LYS A 212 5.34 -39.41 4.71
N ALA A 213 6.00 -38.67 3.82
CA ALA A 213 6.77 -39.25 2.73
C ALA A 213 8.12 -39.82 3.20
N GLN A 214 8.77 -39.18 4.20
CA GLN A 214 10.06 -39.66 4.75
C GLN A 214 9.95 -40.73 5.85
N SER A 215 8.74 -41.06 6.32
CA SER A 215 8.52 -42.19 7.26
C SER A 215 7.86 -43.40 6.58
N ALA A 216 7.69 -43.36 5.26
CA ALA A 216 7.16 -44.45 4.45
C ALA A 216 8.22 -45.01 3.48
N GLU A 217 9.47 -44.59 3.63
CA GLU A 217 10.66 -45.14 2.94
C GLU A 217 11.64 -45.68 3.97
#